data_AF-S4R7K4-F1
#
_entry.id   AF-S4R7K4-F1
#
_cell.length_a   1.000
_cell.length_b   1.000
_cell.length_c   1.000
_cell.angle_alpha   90.00
_cell.angle_beta   90.00
_cell.angle_gamma   90.00
#
_symmetry.space_group_name_H-M   'P 1'
#
loop_
_entity.id
_entity.type
_entity.pdbx_description
1 polymer ?
#
loop_
_entity_poly.entity_id
_entity_poly.type
_entity_poly.pdbx_seq_one_letter_code
_entity_poly.pdbx_strand_id
1 'polypeptide(L)'
;AKATTLLLAESSGNWATICAGQSSNRVRGCDSQGCGHYGAPRHRGDRQHMGADVVCNDGSVVYSPFTGTLQGQAKPYGDGSAIDDGVKLSGSGYCVLMFYLRPDSYTGSVSSGQRIGYLLNMQSVYPGITSHVHVQMCDKSDPTPFL
;
A
#
# COMPACT_ATOMS: atom_id res chain seq x y z
N ALA A 1 7.80 -0.23 -44.14
CA ALA A 1 6.76 -0.35 -43.10
C ALA A 1 7.22 0.43 -41.87
N LYS A 2 6.53 1.53 -41.52
CA LYS A 2 6.82 2.26 -40.28
C LYS A 2 6.10 1.53 -39.14
N ALA A 3 6.85 1.04 -38.17
CA ALA A 3 6.30 0.49 -36.94
C ALA A 3 5.63 1.62 -36.17
N THR A 4 4.30 1.64 -36.17
CA THR A 4 3.51 2.50 -35.29
C THR A 4 3.73 2.01 -33.87
N THR A 5 4.59 2.72 -33.14
CA THR A 5 4.69 2.54 -31.69
C THR A 5 3.35 2.96 -31.11
N LEU A 6 2.61 1.98 -30.60
CA LEU A 6 1.37 2.20 -29.87
C LEU A 6 1.76 2.86 -28.54
N LEU A 7 1.72 4.19 -28.49
CA LEU A 7 1.68 4.91 -27.22
C LEU A 7 0.34 4.57 -26.58
N LEU A 8 0.35 3.57 -25.69
CA LEU A 8 -0.74 3.37 -24.76
C LEU A 8 -0.82 4.63 -23.93
N ALA A 9 -1.91 5.38 -24.08
CA ALA A 9 -2.26 6.46 -23.18
C ALA A 9 -2.33 5.87 -21.77
N GLU A 10 -1.40 6.27 -20.90
CA GLU A 10 -1.51 6.00 -19.47
C GLU A 10 -2.84 6.59 -19.01
N SER A 11 -3.72 5.77 -18.44
CA SER A 11 -4.96 6.26 -17.87
C SER A 11 -4.60 7.22 -16.75
N SER A 12 -4.81 8.52 -16.97
CA SER A 12 -4.81 9.52 -15.92
C SER A 12 -5.90 9.13 -14.92
N GLY A 13 -5.51 8.62 -13.74
CA GLY A 13 -6.44 8.40 -12.62
C GLY A 13 -5.93 7.49 -11.51
N ASN A 14 -5.39 6.31 -11.83
CA ASN A 14 -5.24 5.24 -10.83
C ASN A 14 -3.80 4.73 -10.73
N TRP A 15 -3.39 4.39 -9.52
CA TRP A 15 -2.15 3.69 -9.22
C TRP A 15 -2.14 2.28 -9.79
N ALA A 16 -0.95 1.76 -10.06
CA ALA A 16 -0.76 0.36 -10.38
C ALA A 16 -1.29 -0.55 -9.27
N THR A 17 -1.67 -1.77 -9.63
CA THR A 17 -2.12 -2.76 -8.66
C THR A 17 -1.01 -3.11 -7.69
N ILE A 18 -1.27 -2.89 -6.40
CA ILE A 18 -0.27 -3.01 -5.33
C ILE A 18 0.01 -4.46 -4.96
N CYS A 19 -0.98 -5.34 -5.03
CA CYS A 19 -0.83 -6.72 -4.56
C CYS A 19 -0.84 -7.74 -5.70
N ALA A 20 0.13 -8.64 -5.72
CA ALA A 20 0.11 -9.78 -6.62
C ALA A 20 -1.11 -10.68 -6.41
N GLY A 21 -1.70 -11.13 -7.53
CA GLY A 21 -2.91 -11.95 -7.54
C GLY A 21 -4.22 -11.17 -7.46
N GLN A 22 -4.17 -9.83 -7.33
CA GLN A 22 -5.34 -8.97 -7.47
C GLN A 22 -5.40 -8.37 -8.89
N SER A 23 -6.62 -8.09 -9.36
CA SER A 23 -6.84 -7.40 -10.64
C SER A 23 -7.00 -5.87 -10.49
N SER A 24 -7.16 -5.39 -9.27
CA SER A 24 -7.29 -3.97 -8.91
C SER A 24 -7.00 -3.75 -7.41
N ASN A 25 -6.81 -2.51 -6.98
CA ASN A 25 -6.64 -2.17 -5.57
C ASN A 25 -8.00 -2.16 -4.85
N ARG A 26 -8.39 -3.30 -4.30
CA ARG A 26 -9.61 -3.41 -3.50
C ARG A 26 -9.35 -2.94 -2.08
N VAL A 27 -10.11 -1.94 -1.62
CA VAL A 27 -10.12 -1.54 -0.21
C VAL A 27 -10.78 -2.63 0.63
N ARG A 28 -10.13 -3.02 1.73
CA ARG A 28 -10.64 -3.97 2.71
C ARG A 28 -11.96 -3.47 3.30
N GLY A 29 -12.94 -4.37 3.37
CA GLY A 29 -14.23 -4.14 4.02
C GLY A 29 -14.12 -4.11 5.54
N CYS A 30 -15.18 -4.54 6.23
CA CYS A 30 -15.17 -4.69 7.68
C CYS A 30 -15.03 -6.16 8.07
N ASP A 31 -14.25 -6.41 9.12
CA ASP A 31 -14.15 -7.70 9.80
C ASP A 31 -14.09 -7.46 11.33
N SER A 32 -13.79 -8.49 12.11
CA SER A 32 -13.76 -8.39 13.58
C SER A 32 -12.71 -7.41 14.10
N GLN A 33 -11.73 -7.01 13.28
CA GLN A 33 -10.68 -6.06 13.63
C GLN A 33 -11.01 -4.61 13.20
N GLY A 34 -12.20 -4.38 12.65
CA GLY A 34 -12.65 -3.07 12.16
C GLY A 34 -12.73 -2.99 10.63
N CYS A 35 -12.76 -1.77 10.10
CA CYS A 35 -12.93 -1.50 8.67
C CYS A 35 -11.68 -0.87 8.05
N GLY A 36 -11.43 -1.18 6.77
CA GLY A 36 -10.22 -0.79 6.05
C GLY A 36 -10.26 0.54 5.29
N HIS A 37 -11.42 1.20 5.19
CA HIS A 37 -11.53 2.47 4.44
C HIS A 37 -10.93 3.65 5.20
N TYR A 38 -10.56 4.72 4.48
CA TYR A 38 -10.13 5.98 5.07
C TYR A 38 -11.23 6.57 5.96
N GLY A 39 -10.86 7.13 7.11
CA GLY A 39 -11.79 7.70 8.07
C GLY A 39 -12.53 6.67 8.93
N ALA A 40 -12.31 5.36 8.75
CA ALA A 40 -12.92 4.33 9.58
C ALA A 40 -12.64 4.56 11.08
N PRO A 41 -13.63 4.39 11.97
CA PRO A 41 -13.45 4.65 13.39
C PRO A 41 -12.45 3.67 14.01
N ARG A 42 -11.55 4.20 14.84
CA ARG A 42 -10.58 3.47 15.65
C ARG A 42 -10.77 3.84 17.12
N HIS A 43 -10.41 2.93 18.03
CA HIS A 43 -10.54 3.12 19.48
C HIS A 43 -11.91 3.70 19.90
N ARG A 44 -13.00 3.00 19.56
CA ARG A 44 -14.38 3.43 19.88
C ARG A 44 -14.80 4.80 19.32
N GLY A 45 -14.07 5.32 18.33
CA GLY A 45 -14.40 6.59 17.64
C GLY A 45 -13.45 7.74 17.99
N ASP A 46 -12.53 7.55 18.94
CA ASP A 46 -11.60 8.60 19.38
C ASP A 46 -10.54 8.94 18.32
N ARG A 47 -10.34 8.05 17.34
CA ARG A 47 -9.40 8.24 16.24
C ARG A 47 -10.01 7.74 14.94
N GLN A 48 -9.45 8.22 13.83
CA GLN A 48 -9.80 7.79 12.49
C GLN A 48 -8.65 7.02 11.85
N HIS A 49 -8.99 6.15 10.92
CA HIS A 49 -8.05 5.47 10.05
C HIS A 49 -7.49 6.46 9.00
N MET A 50 -6.19 6.75 9.06
CA MET A 50 -5.54 7.79 8.25
C MET A 50 -5.02 7.30 6.90
N GLY A 51 -5.41 6.09 6.51
CA GLY A 51 -5.04 5.48 5.24
C GLY A 51 -6.15 4.57 4.74
N ALA A 52 -5.85 3.79 3.71
CA ALA A 52 -6.71 2.74 3.20
C ALA A 52 -5.95 1.40 3.22
N ASP A 53 -6.66 0.36 3.65
CA ASP A 53 -6.14 -1.00 3.71
C ASP A 53 -6.42 -1.69 2.37
N VAL A 54 -5.40 -1.88 1.55
CA VAL A 54 -5.51 -2.54 0.24
C VAL A 54 -5.37 -4.04 0.42
N VAL A 55 -6.40 -4.81 0.06
CA VAL A 55 -6.46 -6.26 0.25
C VAL A 55 -5.25 -6.94 -0.40
N CYS A 56 -4.52 -7.70 0.40
CA CYS A 56 -3.36 -8.44 -0.05
C CYS A 56 -3.11 -9.65 0.85
N ASN A 57 -2.83 -10.81 0.26
CA ASN A 57 -2.63 -12.02 1.06
C ASN A 57 -1.24 -12.01 1.71
N ASP A 58 -1.12 -12.63 2.88
CA ASP A 58 0.16 -12.80 3.58
C ASP A 58 1.19 -13.46 2.64
N GLY A 59 2.40 -12.91 2.61
CA GLY A 59 3.49 -13.38 1.74
C GLY A 59 3.35 -13.01 0.26
N SER A 60 2.24 -12.39 -0.18
CA SER A 60 2.12 -11.91 -1.55
C SER A 60 3.15 -10.84 -1.87
N VAL A 61 3.60 -10.83 -3.12
CA VAL A 61 4.46 -9.76 -3.65
C VAL A 61 3.69 -8.43 -3.63
N VAL A 62 4.38 -7.39 -3.17
CA VAL A 62 3.90 -6.00 -3.18
C VAL A 62 4.62 -5.23 -4.28
N TYR A 63 3.86 -4.49 -5.08
CA TYR A 63 4.33 -3.65 -6.17
C TYR A 63 4.23 -2.17 -5.82
N SER A 64 5.10 -1.36 -6.44
CA SER A 64 5.05 0.09 -6.33
C SER A 64 3.78 0.63 -7.02
N PRO A 65 2.94 1.42 -6.34
CA PRO A 65 1.73 1.99 -6.94
C PRO A 65 2.02 3.01 -8.05
N PHE A 66 3.18 3.66 -8.01
CA PHE A 66 3.60 4.66 -8.99
C PHE A 66 5.12 4.71 -9.11
N THR A 67 5.62 5.38 -10.15
CA THR A 67 7.06 5.61 -10.33
C THR A 67 7.56 6.64 -9.33
N GLY A 68 8.66 6.33 -8.65
CA GLY A 68 9.19 7.19 -7.60
C GLY A 68 10.50 6.71 -6.99
N THR A 69 10.75 7.16 -5.76
CA THR A 69 11.93 6.84 -4.97
C THR A 69 11.51 6.39 -3.57
N LEU A 70 12.06 5.26 -3.14
CA LEU A 70 11.98 4.79 -1.77
C LEU A 70 12.87 5.68 -0.90
N GLN A 71 12.31 6.26 0.15
CA GLN A 71 12.92 7.29 1.00
C GLN A 71 13.27 6.81 2.40
N GLY A 72 13.39 5.49 2.60
CA GLY A 72 13.73 4.89 3.88
C GLY A 72 12.59 4.09 4.51
N GLN A 73 12.95 3.39 5.59
CA GLN A 73 12.04 2.58 6.37
C GLN A 73 10.95 3.45 7.02
N ALA A 74 9.73 2.96 6.99
CA ALA A 74 8.60 3.56 7.68
C ALA A 74 7.94 2.49 8.56
N LYS A 75 7.86 2.74 9.86
CA LYS A 75 7.31 1.79 10.83
C LYS A 75 5.92 2.23 11.29
N PRO A 76 4.90 1.36 11.22
CA PRO A 76 3.55 1.71 11.67
C PRO A 76 3.47 1.92 13.19
N TYR A 77 4.27 1.21 13.98
CA TYR A 77 4.16 1.19 15.45
C TYR A 77 5.47 1.56 16.15
N GLY A 78 6.61 1.17 15.59
CA GLY A 78 7.92 1.32 16.23
C GLY A 78 8.13 0.42 17.45
N ASP A 79 7.32 -0.63 17.58
CA ASP A 79 7.28 -1.55 18.73
C ASP A 79 8.01 -2.88 18.47
N GLY A 80 8.49 -3.11 17.23
CA GLY A 80 9.18 -4.34 16.86
C GLY A 80 8.26 -5.56 16.70
N SER A 81 6.94 -5.37 16.61
CA SER A 81 6.01 -6.45 16.29
C SER A 81 6.27 -7.06 14.91
N ALA A 82 5.73 -8.25 14.64
CA ALA A 82 6.04 -9.04 13.44
C ALA A 82 5.67 -8.37 12.10
N ILE A 83 4.83 -7.33 12.15
CA ILE A 83 4.40 -6.54 11.00
C ILE A 83 4.87 -5.08 11.06
N ASP A 84 5.79 -4.73 11.98
CA ASP A 84 6.28 -3.36 12.20
C ASP A 84 7.35 -2.94 11.19
N ASP A 85 7.01 -3.00 9.91
CA ASP A 85 7.89 -2.62 8.81
C ASP A 85 7.10 -2.03 7.63
N GLY A 86 7.84 -1.35 6.75
CA GLY A 86 7.28 -0.63 5.62
C GLY A 86 8.28 0.33 5.00
N VAL A 87 7.80 1.10 4.02
CA VAL A 87 8.63 2.04 3.27
C VAL A 87 7.88 3.34 3.00
N LYS A 88 8.62 4.44 3.00
CA LYS A 88 8.15 5.71 2.45
C LYS A 88 8.48 5.77 0.96
N LEU A 89 7.48 6.03 0.12
CA LEU A 89 7.62 6.18 -1.32
C LEU A 89 7.16 7.57 -1.75
N SER A 90 7.97 8.27 -2.53
CA SER A 90 7.62 9.57 -3.10
C SER A 90 7.94 9.65 -4.58
N GLY A 91 7.07 10.25 -5.38
CA GLY A 91 7.26 10.40 -6.82
C GLY A 91 5.93 10.61 -7.53
N SER A 92 5.97 11.02 -8.79
CA SER A 92 4.76 11.23 -9.60
C SER A 92 3.72 12.17 -8.96
N GLY A 93 4.16 13.11 -8.11
CA GLY A 93 3.27 14.03 -7.36
C GLY A 93 2.70 13.46 -6.06
N TYR A 94 3.03 12.23 -5.69
CA TYR A 94 2.54 11.55 -4.50
C TYR A 94 3.64 11.36 -3.45
N CYS A 95 3.21 11.23 -2.20
CA CYS A 95 4.03 10.76 -1.08
C CYS A 95 3.16 9.83 -0.23
N VAL A 96 3.59 8.57 -0.11
CA VAL A 96 2.87 7.55 0.66
C VAL A 96 3.79 6.84 1.64
N LEU A 97 3.19 6.38 2.73
CA LEU A 97 3.71 5.36 3.62
C LEU A 97 2.99 4.06 3.27
N MET A 98 3.75 3.01 2.99
CA MET A 98 3.22 1.66 2.79
C MET A 98 3.71 0.79 3.96
N PHE A 99 2.77 0.23 4.74
CA PHE A 99 3.09 -0.58 5.91
C PHE A 99 2.73 -2.06 5.73
N TYR A 100 3.24 -2.87 6.65
CA TYR A 100 3.05 -4.31 6.76
C TYR A 100 3.72 -5.11 5.63
N LEU A 101 4.73 -4.53 4.99
CA LEU A 101 5.58 -5.23 4.02
C LEU A 101 7.03 -5.25 4.49
N ARG A 102 7.77 -6.28 4.07
CA ARG A 102 9.24 -6.23 4.06
C ARG A 102 9.70 -5.76 2.69
N PRO A 103 10.29 -4.56 2.58
CA PRO A 103 10.82 -4.08 1.31
C PRO A 103 12.06 -4.88 0.87
N ASP A 104 12.22 -5.09 -0.43
CA ASP A 104 13.46 -5.65 -1.00
C ASP A 104 14.63 -4.65 -0.86
N SER A 105 14.32 -3.35 -0.81
CA SER A 105 15.23 -2.25 -0.46
C SER A 105 14.43 -1.13 0.22
N TYR A 106 15.05 -0.37 1.13
CA TYR A 106 14.44 0.81 1.74
C TYR A 106 14.72 2.10 0.97
N THR A 107 15.68 2.09 0.04
CA THR A 107 16.09 3.26 -0.74
C THR A 107 16.25 2.91 -2.21
N GLY A 108 16.21 3.94 -3.07
CA GLY A 108 16.43 3.81 -4.51
C GLY A 108 15.18 4.06 -5.34
N SER A 109 15.37 4.15 -6.66
CA SER A 109 14.30 4.43 -7.61
C SER A 109 13.52 3.17 -7.97
N VAL A 110 12.21 3.33 -8.17
CA VAL A 110 11.29 2.26 -8.56
C VAL A 110 10.34 2.75 -9.64
N SER A 111 9.98 1.88 -10.58
CA SER A 111 8.94 2.12 -11.57
C SER A 111 7.56 1.72 -11.05
N SER A 112 6.50 2.32 -11.60
CA SER A 112 5.12 1.86 -11.38
C SER A 112 4.99 0.37 -11.73
N GLY A 113 4.34 -0.41 -10.86
CA GLY A 113 4.20 -1.86 -11.00
C GLY A 113 5.47 -2.67 -10.71
N GLN A 114 6.60 -2.03 -10.38
CA GLN A 114 7.81 -2.74 -10.00
C GLN A 114 7.63 -3.42 -8.64
N ARG A 115 8.14 -4.64 -8.51
CA ARG A 115 8.21 -5.33 -7.20
C ARG A 115 9.03 -4.50 -6.22
N ILE A 116 8.49 -4.31 -5.02
CA ILE A 116 9.17 -3.61 -3.92
C ILE A 116 9.32 -4.46 -2.66
N GLY A 117 8.71 -5.64 -2.59
CA GLY A 117 8.82 -6.51 -1.43
C GLY A 117 7.70 -7.53 -1.35
N TYR A 118 7.40 -7.96 -0.12
CA TYR A 118 6.31 -8.89 0.17
C TYR A 118 5.56 -8.51 1.44
N LEU A 119 4.27 -8.85 1.49
CA LEU A 119 3.44 -8.62 2.66
C LEU A 119 3.90 -9.52 3.82
N LEU A 120 4.04 -8.94 5.01
CA LEU A 120 4.32 -9.65 6.24
C LEU A 120 3.10 -10.47 6.70
N ASN A 121 3.31 -11.37 7.65
CA ASN A 121 2.26 -12.27 8.15
C ASN A 121 1.30 -11.52 9.09
N MET A 122 0.27 -10.89 8.52
CA MET A 122 -0.77 -10.17 9.26
C MET A 122 -1.56 -11.10 10.17
N GLN A 123 -1.82 -12.35 9.74
CA GLN A 123 -2.59 -13.30 10.52
C GLN A 123 -1.92 -13.66 11.86
N SER A 124 -0.59 -13.57 11.94
CA SER A 124 0.15 -13.83 13.18
C SER A 124 -0.06 -12.77 14.26
N VAL A 125 -0.43 -11.55 13.87
CA VAL A 125 -0.65 -10.41 14.79
C VAL A 125 -2.14 -10.13 14.97
N TYR A 126 -2.92 -10.22 13.89
CA TYR A 126 -4.35 -10.02 13.88
C TYR A 126 -5.07 -11.22 13.25
N PRO A 127 -5.24 -12.35 13.98
CA PRO A 127 -5.98 -13.49 13.47
C PRO A 127 -7.40 -13.09 13.02
N GLY A 128 -7.78 -13.53 11.81
CA GLY A 128 -9.11 -13.27 11.24
C GLY A 128 -9.26 -11.91 10.56
N ILE A 129 -8.21 -11.09 10.51
CA ILE A 129 -8.19 -9.87 9.72
C ILE A 129 -8.21 -10.22 8.23
N THR A 130 -8.84 -9.41 7.39
CA THR A 130 -8.51 -9.47 5.96
C THR A 130 -7.10 -8.90 5.79
N SER A 131 -6.12 -9.73 5.40
CA SER A 131 -4.75 -9.27 5.19
C SER A 131 -4.69 -8.14 4.14
N HIS A 132 -3.80 -7.18 4.37
CA HIS A 132 -3.74 -5.96 3.56
C HIS A 132 -2.39 -5.24 3.67
N VAL A 133 -2.06 -4.45 2.65
CA VAL A 133 -1.08 -3.37 2.74
C VAL A 133 -1.81 -2.13 3.23
N HIS A 134 -1.36 -1.52 4.31
CA HIS A 134 -1.88 -0.21 4.71
C HIS A 134 -1.17 0.89 3.93
N VAL A 135 -1.92 1.71 3.20
CA VAL A 135 -1.41 2.81 2.38
C VAL A 135 -1.94 4.12 2.93
N GLN A 136 -1.03 5.01 3.30
CA GLN A 136 -1.36 6.31 3.88
C GLN A 136 -0.62 7.41 3.14
N MET A 137 -1.32 8.47 2.73
CA MET A 137 -0.68 9.67 2.23
C MET A 137 0.19 10.30 3.33
N CYS A 138 1.36 10.83 2.98
CA CYS A 138 2.26 11.45 3.96
C CYS A 138 1.60 12.61 4.72
N ASP A 139 0.70 13.35 4.07
CA ASP A 139 -0.10 14.43 4.65
C ASP A 139 -1.40 13.96 5.32
N LYS A 140 -1.66 12.64 5.33
CA LYS A 140 -2.85 11.98 5.88
C LYS A 140 -4.15 12.32 5.16
N SER A 141 -4.09 12.84 3.93
CA SER A 141 -5.26 12.95 3.06
C SER A 141 -5.78 11.57 2.62
N ASP A 142 -7.01 11.52 2.11
CA ASP A 142 -7.64 10.28 1.64
C ASP A 142 -6.94 9.73 0.38
N PRO A 143 -6.31 8.54 0.43
CA PRO A 143 -5.66 7.94 -0.73
C PRO A 143 -6.64 7.28 -1.70
N THR A 144 -7.91 7.08 -1.32
CA THR A 144 -8.89 6.27 -2.07
C THR A 144 -9.12 6.73 -3.51
N PRO A 145 -9.12 8.04 -3.84
CA PRO A 145 -9.30 8.49 -5.23
C PRO A 145 -8.20 8.03 -6.21
N PHE A 146 -7.07 7.53 -5.70
CA PHE A 146 -5.95 7.05 -6.51
C PHE A 146 -5.86 5.53 -6.61
N LEU A 147 -6.66 4.77 -5.85
CA LEU A 147 -6.58 3.31 -5.77
C LEU A 147 -7.28 2.61 -6.94
#